data_AF-A0AA41V5P5-F1
#
_entry.id   AF-A0AA41V5P5-F1
#
_cell.length_a   1.000
_cell.length_b   1.000
_cell.length_c   1.000
_cell.angle_alpha   90.00
_cell.angle_beta   90.00
_cell.angle_gamma   90.00
#
_symmetry.space_group_name_H-M   'P 1'
#
loop_
_entity.id
_entity.type
_entity.pdbx_description
1 polymer ?
#
loop_
_entity_poly.entity_id
_entity_poly.type
_entity_poly.pdbx_seq_one_letter_code
_entity_poly.pdbx_strand_id
1 'polypeptide(L)'
;SNGDPCLPTSLHYKDPSHHLNAYQQAISKVGEVIKPFDFDKRFSAWGFGGKVTGDVVSHRFNLNESAGETEVDGVDGILSAYSHALQRITLGNDAAFGEVITKAAELASQSVLDTYSVLVIITAGVLADIQETIDALVGASACPLSIIIVGVGGADFREMQ
;
A
#
# COMPACT_ATOMS: atom_id res chain seq x y z
N SER A 1 -7.79 -2.25 13.51
CA SER A 1 -8.42 -2.94 12.36
C SER A 1 -7.74 -4.27 12.04
N ASN A 2 -6.42 -4.31 11.88
CA ASN A 2 -5.70 -5.51 11.43
C ASN A 2 -5.37 -6.56 12.53
N GLY A 3 -5.30 -6.16 13.80
CA GLY A 3 -4.84 -7.03 14.90
C GLY A 3 -3.31 -7.15 14.96
N ASP A 4 -2.78 -7.59 16.11
CA ASP A 4 -1.34 -7.77 16.34
C ASP A 4 -0.74 -8.81 15.36
N PRO A 5 0.24 -8.46 14.51
CA PRO A 5 0.86 -9.37 13.54
C PRO A 5 1.41 -10.67 14.13
N CYS A 6 1.69 -10.72 15.44
CA CYS A 6 2.16 -11.93 16.13
C CYS A 6 1.03 -12.94 16.39
N LEU A 7 -0.24 -12.53 16.30
CA LEU A 7 -1.39 -13.37 16.58
C LEU A 7 -1.96 -13.99 15.29
N PRO A 8 -2.33 -15.29 15.31
CA PRO A 8 -2.93 -15.98 14.15
C PRO A 8 -4.21 -15.34 13.61
N THR A 9 -4.88 -14.53 14.42
CA THR A 9 -6.11 -13.82 14.05
C THR A 9 -5.85 -12.52 13.28
N SER A 10 -4.60 -12.07 13.19
CA SER A 10 -4.25 -10.84 12.48
C SER A 10 -4.28 -11.02 10.97
N LEU A 11 -4.73 -9.99 10.26
CA LEU A 11 -4.68 -9.94 8.80
C LEU A 11 -3.24 -9.81 8.27
N HIS A 12 -2.30 -9.42 9.13
CA HIS A 12 -0.86 -9.38 8.86
C HIS A 12 -0.11 -10.60 9.38
N TYR A 13 -0.81 -11.62 9.91
CA TYR A 13 -0.15 -12.80 10.48
C TYR A 13 0.76 -13.46 9.45
N LYS A 14 2.00 -13.76 9.85
CA LYS A 14 2.95 -14.52 9.04
C LYS A 14 2.87 -15.99 9.43
N ASP A 15 2.15 -16.78 8.64
CA ASP A 15 1.97 -18.21 8.89
C ASP A 15 3.34 -18.94 8.82
N PRO A 16 3.76 -19.65 9.89
CA PRO A 16 4.95 -20.48 9.89
C PRO A 16 4.96 -21.58 8.81
N SER A 17 3.78 -21.95 8.30
CA SER A 17 3.57 -22.91 7.21
C SER A 17 3.69 -22.28 5.82
N HIS A 18 4.06 -21.00 5.73
CA HIS A 18 4.22 -20.22 4.51
C HIS A 18 2.92 -19.96 3.70
N HIS A 19 1.74 -20.11 4.30
CA HIS A 19 0.52 -19.60 3.66
C HIS A 19 0.52 -18.08 3.65
N LEU A 20 0.16 -17.51 2.50
CA LEU A 20 0.07 -16.06 2.33
C LEU A 20 -1.15 -15.51 3.08
N ASN A 21 -0.96 -14.44 3.84
CA ASN A 21 -2.08 -13.70 4.42
C ASN A 21 -2.84 -12.89 3.35
N ALA A 22 -3.95 -12.26 3.72
CA ALA A 22 -4.81 -11.56 2.76
C ALA A 22 -4.08 -10.43 1.99
N TYR A 23 -3.18 -9.69 2.66
CA TYR A 23 -2.36 -8.66 2.02
C TYR A 23 -1.38 -9.26 1.02
N GLN A 24 -0.65 -10.31 1.41
CA GLN A 24 0.32 -10.99 0.54
C GLN A 24 -0.38 -11.63 -0.67
N GLN A 25 -1.57 -12.20 -0.48
CA GLN A 25 -2.39 -12.74 -1.57
C GLN A 25 -2.83 -11.64 -2.54
N ALA A 26 -3.27 -10.49 -2.04
CA ALA A 26 -3.65 -9.35 -2.87
C ALA A 26 -2.46 -8.79 -3.67
N ILE A 27 -1.31 -8.56 -3.01
CA ILE A 27 -0.05 -8.15 -3.65
C ILE A 27 0.31 -9.14 -4.76
N SER A 28 0.32 -10.44 -4.46
CA SER A 28 0.71 -11.47 -5.43
C SER A 28 -0.25 -11.50 -6.62
N LYS A 29 -1.57 -11.55 -6.39
CA LYS A 29 -2.56 -11.66 -7.47
C LYS A 29 -2.56 -10.44 -8.38
N VAL A 30 -2.51 -9.24 -7.81
CA VAL A 30 -2.52 -8.00 -8.59
C VAL A 30 -1.17 -7.80 -9.29
N GLY A 31 -0.07 -8.01 -8.56
CA GLY A 31 1.29 -7.91 -9.09
C GLY A 31 1.56 -8.87 -10.24
N GLU A 32 1.10 -10.12 -10.16
CA GLU A 32 1.26 -11.11 -11.24
C GLU A 32 0.52 -10.71 -12.53
N VAL A 33 -0.58 -9.97 -12.41
CA VAL A 33 -1.35 -9.46 -13.55
C VAL A 33 -0.71 -8.21 -14.14
N ILE A 34 -0.19 -7.30 -13.31
CA ILE A 34 0.36 -6.01 -13.76
C ILE A 34 1.81 -6.13 -14.23
N LYS A 35 2.63 -7.00 -13.62
CA LYS A 35 4.06 -7.11 -13.93
C LYS A 35 4.44 -7.32 -15.40
N PRO A 36 3.63 -7.94 -16.28
CA PRO A 36 3.99 -8.07 -17.69
C PRO A 36 3.87 -6.75 -18.47
N PHE A 37 3.16 -5.76 -17.93
CA PHE A 37 2.97 -4.43 -18.53
C PHE A 37 4.05 -3.43 -18.10
N ASP A 38 4.86 -3.79 -17.11
CA ASP A 38 5.97 -2.99 -16.61
C ASP A 38 7.29 -3.48 -17.21
N PHE A 39 8.06 -2.58 -17.83
CA PHE A 39 9.25 -2.94 -18.59
C PHE A 39 10.44 -3.32 -17.70
N ASP A 40 10.70 -2.53 -16.66
CA ASP A 40 11.85 -2.72 -15.76
C ASP A 40 11.51 -3.56 -14.52
N LYS A 41 10.22 -3.77 -14.27
CA LYS A 41 9.64 -4.51 -13.14
C LYS A 41 10.07 -3.94 -11.80
N ARG A 42 10.29 -2.63 -11.74
CA ARG A 42 10.60 -1.90 -10.51
C ARG A 42 9.33 -1.26 -9.97
N PHE A 43 8.94 -1.65 -8.76
CA PHE A 43 7.69 -1.20 -8.17
C PHE A 43 7.94 -0.36 -6.94
N SER A 44 7.35 0.83 -6.90
CA SER A 44 7.32 1.61 -5.66
C SER A 44 6.37 0.99 -4.63
N ALA A 45 6.85 0.83 -3.39
CA ALA A 45 6.08 0.15 -2.34
C ALA A 45 6.05 0.96 -1.03
N TRP A 46 4.84 1.32 -0.58
CA TRP A 46 4.62 2.14 0.61
C TRP A 46 3.71 1.47 1.63
N GLY A 47 3.90 1.82 2.91
CA GLY A 47 2.95 1.60 3.99
C GLY A 47 2.35 2.91 4.47
N PHE A 48 1.21 2.83 5.15
CA PHE A 48 0.50 3.96 5.75
C PHE A 48 -0.20 3.52 7.04
N GLY A 49 -0.51 4.47 7.93
CA GLY A 49 -1.22 4.19 9.19
C GLY A 49 -0.38 3.41 10.19
N GLY A 50 0.95 3.56 10.15
CA GLY A 50 1.90 2.86 11.02
C GLY A 50 2.90 3.82 11.65
N LYS A 51 3.40 3.48 12.84
CA LYS A 51 4.48 4.21 13.51
C LYS A 51 5.81 3.56 13.14
N VAL A 52 6.65 4.28 12.39
CA VAL A 52 7.98 3.81 11.96
C VAL A 52 9.05 4.17 13.00
N THR A 53 9.02 5.42 13.49
CA THR A 53 9.93 5.92 14.53
C THR A 53 9.16 6.79 15.51
N GLY A 54 9.32 6.52 16.81
CA GLY A 54 8.61 7.26 17.86
C GLY A 54 7.11 6.98 17.88
N ASP A 55 6.34 7.93 18.40
CA ASP A 55 4.92 7.74 18.70
C ASP A 55 3.95 8.32 17.66
N VAL A 56 4.45 8.98 16.63
CA VAL A 56 3.65 9.64 15.59
C VAL A 56 3.30 8.65 14.49
N VAL A 57 2.02 8.61 14.09
CA VAL A 57 1.55 7.81 12.97
C VAL A 57 2.04 8.43 11.67
N SER A 58 2.66 7.63 10.82
CA SER A 58 3.02 8.00 9.45
C SER A 58 1.92 7.53 8.49
N HIS A 59 1.42 8.45 7.67
CA HIS A 59 0.43 8.15 6.63
C HIS A 59 1.10 7.82 5.28
N ARG A 60 2.44 7.82 5.23
CA ARG A 60 3.23 7.27 4.12
C ARG A 60 4.68 7.02 4.54
N PHE A 61 5.15 5.79 4.38
CA PHE A 61 6.55 5.42 4.55
C PHE A 61 6.97 4.37 3.51
N ASN A 62 8.25 4.33 3.14
CA ASN A 62 8.77 3.37 2.18
C ASN A 62 8.91 2.00 2.85
N LEU A 63 8.38 0.93 2.24
CA LEU A 63 8.48 -0.42 2.82
C LEU A 63 9.92 -0.96 2.81
N ASN A 64 10.75 -0.48 1.88
CA ASN A 64 12.17 -0.84 1.79
C ASN A 64 13.07 -0.03 2.75
N GLU A 65 12.49 0.84 3.59
CA GLU A 65 13.19 1.71 4.56
C GLU A 65 14.19 2.71 3.94
N SER A 66 14.28 2.81 2.62
CA SER A 66 15.22 3.71 1.96
C SER A 66 14.74 5.15 2.02
N ALA A 67 15.64 6.08 2.30
CA ALA A 67 15.34 7.52 2.35
C ALA A 67 15.16 8.15 0.95
N GLY A 68 15.53 7.46 -0.12
CA GLY A 68 15.53 8.01 -1.48
C GLY A 68 15.03 7.09 -2.58
N GLU A 69 15.27 5.78 -2.50
CA GLU A 69 14.80 4.81 -3.50
C GLU A 69 13.50 4.17 -3.02
N THR A 70 12.39 4.41 -3.70
CA THR A 70 11.08 3.85 -3.30
C THR A 70 10.81 2.48 -3.89
N GLU A 71 11.59 2.10 -4.88
CA GLU A 71 11.35 0.94 -5.72
C GLU A 71 12.00 -0.33 -5.18
N VAL A 72 11.39 -1.45 -5.54
CA VAL A 72 11.87 -2.80 -5.25
C VAL A 72 11.79 -3.67 -6.50
N ASP A 73 12.63 -4.71 -6.55
CA ASP A 73 12.72 -5.61 -7.70
C ASP A 73 11.56 -6.61 -7.70
N GLY A 74 10.59 -6.39 -8.59
CA GLY A 74 9.49 -7.31 -8.83
C GLY A 74 8.50 -7.46 -7.68
N VAL A 75 7.52 -8.34 -7.88
CA VAL A 75 6.50 -8.68 -6.87
C VAL A 75 7.14 -9.31 -5.63
N ASP A 76 8.18 -10.12 -5.81
CA ASP A 76 8.94 -10.72 -4.71
C ASP A 76 9.63 -9.66 -3.84
N GLY A 77 10.15 -8.60 -4.46
CA GLY A 77 10.69 -7.43 -3.77
C GLY A 77 9.64 -6.76 -2.88
N ILE A 78 8.41 -6.59 -3.37
CA ILE A 78 7.30 -6.03 -2.59
C ILE A 78 6.98 -6.91 -1.39
N LEU A 79 6.86 -8.23 -1.58
CA LEU A 79 6.56 -9.19 -0.51
C LEU A 79 7.66 -9.25 0.55
N SER A 80 8.92 -9.14 0.13
CA SER A 80 10.08 -9.06 1.03
C SER A 80 10.06 -7.78 1.85
N ALA A 81 9.93 -6.63 1.20
CA ALA A 81 9.87 -5.32 1.86
C ALA A 81 8.68 -5.22 2.83
N TYR A 82 7.50 -5.70 2.43
CA TYR A 82 6.33 -5.82 3.30
C TYR A 82 6.62 -6.64 4.56
N SER A 83 7.23 -7.81 4.40
CA SER A 83 7.54 -8.71 5.52
C SER A 83 8.56 -8.10 6.48
N HIS A 84 9.54 -7.37 5.95
CA HIS A 84 10.53 -6.65 6.74
C HIS A 84 9.91 -5.45 7.48
N ALA A 85 9.12 -4.63 6.80
CA ALA A 85 8.47 -3.46 7.39
C ALA A 85 7.57 -3.84 8.57
N LEU A 86 6.79 -4.92 8.45
CA LEU A 86 5.92 -5.40 9.53
C LEU A 86 6.64 -5.75 10.84
N GLN A 87 7.94 -6.08 10.79
CA GLN A 87 8.71 -6.38 11.99
C GLN A 87 9.20 -5.12 12.73
N ARG A 88 9.11 -3.96 12.09
CA ARG A 88 9.72 -2.72 12.56
C ARG A 88 8.72 -1.61 12.85
N ILE A 89 7.54 -1.70 12.25
CA ILE A 89 6.47 -0.74 12.49
C ILE A 89 5.57 -1.20 13.63
N THR A 90 5.00 -0.22 14.34
CA THR A 90 3.82 -0.47 15.18
C THR A 90 2.57 -0.07 14.41
N LEU A 91 1.60 -0.97 14.30
CA LEU A 91 0.34 -0.66 13.60
C LEU A 91 -0.42 0.45 14.34
N GLY A 92 -0.79 1.49 13.60
CA GLY A 92 -1.69 2.54 14.06
C GLY A 92 -3.16 2.20 13.79
N ASN A 93 -4.05 3.08 14.24
CA ASN A 93 -5.49 2.97 13.99
C ASN A 93 -6.01 4.04 13.02
N ASP A 94 -5.19 5.06 12.71
CA ASP A 94 -5.56 6.16 11.84
C ASP A 94 -4.96 5.94 10.44
N ALA A 95 -5.78 5.38 9.54
CA ALA A 95 -5.42 5.15 8.15
C ALA A 95 -6.06 6.23 7.26
N ALA A 96 -5.24 6.91 6.47
CA ALA A 96 -5.65 7.91 5.48
C ALA A 96 -4.94 7.62 4.17
N PHE A 97 -5.62 7.80 3.04
CA PHE A 97 -5.04 7.57 1.71
C PHE A 97 -4.47 8.82 1.07
N GLY A 98 -4.74 10.01 1.63
CA GLY A 98 -4.37 11.30 1.03
C GLY A 98 -2.90 11.37 0.63
N GLU A 99 -1.99 11.05 1.55
CA GLU A 99 -0.55 11.09 1.28
C GLU A 99 -0.08 10.08 0.22
N VAL A 100 -0.61 8.85 0.21
CA VAL A 100 -0.21 7.82 -0.76
C VAL A 100 -0.76 8.12 -2.16
N ILE A 101 -2.00 8.63 -2.26
CA ILE A 101 -2.62 9.03 -3.54
C ILE A 101 -1.87 10.22 -4.12
N THR A 102 -1.63 11.25 -3.30
CA THR A 102 -0.90 12.45 -3.72
C THR A 102 0.49 12.07 -4.21
N LYS A 103 1.20 11.19 -3.49
CA LYS A 103 2.53 10.76 -3.91
C LYS A 103 2.52 9.98 -5.23
N ALA A 104 1.54 9.09 -5.41
CA ALA A 104 1.39 8.37 -6.67
C ALA A 104 1.10 9.31 -7.84
N ALA A 105 0.25 10.33 -7.63
CA ALA A 105 -0.05 11.35 -8.64
C ALA A 105 1.17 12.20 -9.01
N GLU A 106 1.99 12.60 -8.03
CA GLU A 106 3.26 13.27 -8.26
C GLU A 106 4.19 12.44 -9.14
N LEU A 107 4.38 11.16 -8.81
CA LEU A 107 5.26 10.27 -9.56
C LEU A 107 4.73 10.02 -10.97
N ALA A 108 3.42 9.79 -11.12
CA ALA A 108 2.79 9.61 -12.42
C ALA A 108 2.94 10.85 -13.31
N SER A 109 2.89 12.06 -12.73
CA SER A 109 3.05 13.32 -13.47
C SER A 109 4.49 13.61 -13.89
N GLN A 110 5.47 13.11 -13.13
CA GLN A 110 6.91 13.29 -13.38
C GLN A 110 7.51 12.20 -14.28
N SER A 111 6.75 11.12 -14.50
CA SER A 111 7.23 9.98 -15.26
C SER A 111 7.44 10.31 -16.74
N VAL A 112 8.20 9.46 -17.41
CA VAL A 112 8.55 9.62 -18.83
C VAL A 112 7.29 9.66 -19.70
N LEU A 113 7.36 10.41 -20.81
CA LEU A 113 6.33 10.42 -21.84
C LEU A 113 5.93 8.96 -22.19
N ASP A 114 4.63 8.70 -22.29
CA ASP A 114 4.00 7.40 -22.58
C ASP A 114 3.99 6.35 -21.46
N THR A 115 4.19 6.75 -20.21
CA THR A 115 3.96 5.87 -19.04
C THR A 115 2.60 6.10 -18.40
N TYR A 116 1.97 5.02 -17.91
CA TYR A 116 0.71 5.08 -17.18
C TYR A 116 0.86 4.27 -15.89
N SER A 117 0.56 4.90 -14.75
CA SER A 117 0.75 4.32 -13.43
C SER A 117 -0.53 3.67 -12.91
N VAL A 118 -0.36 2.61 -12.12
CA VAL A 118 -1.46 1.99 -11.37
C VAL A 118 -1.07 1.92 -9.90
N LEU A 119 -1.78 2.67 -9.06
CA LEU A 119 -1.66 2.57 -7.60
C LEU A 119 -2.65 1.52 -7.09
N VAL A 120 -2.15 0.57 -6.30
CA VAL A 120 -2.96 -0.44 -5.63
C VAL A 120 -2.90 -0.21 -4.13
N ILE A 121 -4.04 0.12 -3.52
CA ILE A 121 -4.17 0.36 -2.07
C ILE A 121 -4.87 -0.86 -1.46
N ILE A 122 -4.25 -1.50 -0.46
CA ILE A 122 -4.85 -2.63 0.25
C ILE A 122 -5.18 -2.18 1.68
N THR A 123 -6.45 -2.32 2.08
CA THR A 123 -6.94 -1.86 3.39
C THR A 123 -7.84 -2.88 4.06
N ALA A 124 -7.88 -2.89 5.39
CA ALA A 124 -8.73 -3.76 6.20
C ALA A 124 -9.91 -3.06 6.86
N GLY A 125 -10.18 -1.80 6.51
CA GLY A 125 -11.27 -1.05 7.12
C GLY A 125 -11.50 0.32 6.51
N VAL A 126 -12.44 1.02 7.13
CA VAL A 126 -12.89 2.36 6.76
C VAL A 126 -11.80 3.40 7.06
N LEU A 127 -11.77 4.44 6.24
CA LEU A 127 -10.85 5.57 6.34
C LEU A 127 -11.15 6.45 7.55
N ALA A 128 -10.09 6.97 8.18
CA ALA A 128 -10.24 8.00 9.21
C ALA A 128 -10.63 9.35 8.61
N ASP A 129 -10.12 9.68 7.41
CA ASP A 129 -10.42 10.92 6.70
C ASP A 129 -10.84 10.67 5.24
N ILE A 130 -12.16 10.66 5.04
CA ILE A 130 -12.76 10.48 3.70
C ILE A 130 -12.65 11.75 2.85
N GLN A 131 -12.69 12.94 3.46
CA GLN A 131 -12.68 14.19 2.71
C GLN A 131 -11.29 14.45 2.12
N GLU A 132 -10.23 14.24 2.89
CA GLU A 132 -8.85 14.32 2.39
C GLU A 132 -8.62 13.32 1.24
N THR A 133 -9.19 12.12 1.36
CA THR A 133 -9.11 11.10 0.31
C THR A 133 -9.84 11.55 -0.96
N ILE A 134 -11.03 12.14 -0.85
CA ILE A 134 -11.77 12.70 -1.99
C ILE A 134 -10.94 13.80 -2.67
N ASP A 135 -10.39 14.73 -1.90
CA ASP A 135 -9.62 15.85 -2.43
C ASP A 135 -8.36 15.36 -3.16
N ALA A 136 -7.67 14.35 -2.61
CA ALA A 136 -6.52 13.72 -3.25
C ALA A 136 -6.90 12.99 -4.55
N LEU A 137 -8.04 12.30 -4.60
CA LEU A 137 -8.55 11.65 -5.81
C LEU A 137 -8.89 12.68 -6.91
N VAL A 138 -9.54 13.79 -6.53
CA VAL A 138 -9.84 14.88 -7.47
C VAL A 138 -8.54 15.48 -8.01
N GLY A 139 -7.54 15.73 -7.15
CA GLY A 139 -6.22 16.21 -7.57
C GLY A 139 -5.49 15.23 -8.50
N ALA A 140 -5.60 13.93 -8.25
CA ALA A 140 -4.99 12.88 -9.06
C ALA A 140 -5.68 12.67 -10.42
N SER A 141 -6.92 13.14 -10.60
CA SER A 141 -7.76 12.84 -11.79
C SER A 141 -7.18 13.32 -13.13
N ALA A 142 -6.29 14.32 -13.11
CA ALA A 142 -5.61 14.83 -14.30
C ALA A 142 -4.28 14.11 -14.60
N CYS A 143 -3.85 13.19 -13.74
CA CYS A 143 -2.58 12.46 -13.88
C CYS A 143 -2.79 11.16 -14.69
N PRO A 144 -1.74 10.61 -15.33
CA PRO A 144 -1.79 9.30 -15.97
C PRO A 144 -1.74 8.18 -14.90
N LEU A 145 -2.77 8.12 -14.05
CA LEU A 145 -2.85 7.28 -12.87
C LEU A 145 -4.23 6.62 -12.76
N SER A 146 -4.25 5.30 -12.59
CA SER A 146 -5.41 4.55 -12.08
C SER A 146 -5.18 4.15 -10.62
N ILE A 147 -6.26 4.12 -9.83
CA ILE A 147 -6.21 3.73 -8.42
C ILE A 147 -7.16 2.56 -8.20
N ILE A 148 -6.65 1.48 -7.61
CA ILE A 148 -7.41 0.26 -7.28
C ILE A 148 -7.37 0.10 -5.77
N ILE A 149 -8.53 0.07 -5.12
CA ILE A 149 -8.65 -0.14 -3.67
C ILE A 149 -9.14 -1.57 -3.42
N VAL A 150 -8.36 -2.36 -2.68
CA VAL A 150 -8.64 -3.75 -2.32
C VAL A 150 -8.94 -3.83 -0.83
N GLY A 151 -10.20 -4.07 -0.49
CA GLY A 151 -10.62 -4.39 0.87
C GLY A 151 -10.27 -5.83 1.24
N VAL A 152 -9.63 -6.04 2.40
CA VAL A 152 -9.33 -7.36 2.98
C VAL A 152 -9.95 -7.51 4.36
N GLY A 153 -10.22 -8.76 4.76
CA GLY A 153 -10.87 -9.05 6.04
C GLY A 153 -12.39 -8.88 6.00
N GLY A 154 -13.01 -8.81 7.19
CA GLY A 154 -14.47 -8.81 7.37
C GLY A 154 -15.08 -7.47 7.73
N ALA A 155 -14.39 -6.36 7.46
CA ALA A 155 -14.93 -5.02 7.70
C ALA A 155 -16.09 -4.69 6.75
N ASP A 156 -16.92 -3.73 7.15
CA ASP A 156 -17.96 -3.18 6.30
C ASP A 156 -17.37 -2.09 5.39
N PHE A 157 -17.41 -2.33 4.08
CA PHE A 157 -16.82 -1.46 3.06
C PHE A 157 -17.85 -0.61 2.30
N ARG A 158 -19.09 -0.50 2.80
CA ARG A 158 -20.16 0.28 2.14
C ARG A 158 -19.80 1.75 1.91
N GLU A 159 -19.04 2.36 2.81
CA GLU A 159 -18.59 3.76 2.67
C GLU A 159 -17.48 3.94 1.63
N MET A 160 -16.88 2.84 1.15
CA MET A 160 -15.85 2.86 0.09
C MET A 160 -16.41 2.53 -1.31
N GLN A 161 -17.73 2.40 -1.47
CA GLN A 161 -18.42 2.18 -2.74
C GLN A 161 -18.89 3.51 -3.36
#